data_AF-A0A6A5UPV5-F1
#
_entry.id   AF-A0A6A5UPV5-F1
#
_cell.length_a   1.000
_cell.length_b   1.000
_cell.length_c   1.000
_cell.angle_alpha   90.00
_cell.angle_beta   90.00
_cell.angle_gamma   90.00
#
_symmetry.space_group_name_H-M   'P 1'
#
loop_
_entity.id
_entity.type
_entity.pdbx_description
1 polymer ?
#
loop_
_entity_poly.entity_id
_entity_poly.type
_entity_poly.pdbx_seq_one_letter_code
_entity_poly.pdbx_strand_id
1 'polypeptide(L)'
;MSRLNPRTSSPTRSIWYPLSENTFREHLVALEKRTNAVPVDPQIFPLTTSAPCTPTLSLHVEQQLADDLAFLAAIEEGAQSVAAVCLEEYISPRRLVVRFAALDLSLSAEVKDALQHIVDLILFPSAPGEETSLPKQSKYEELFSVIVNLHFRRLLARLRSAKWEKPTYLRQQHKKPLWADFPNLSHRVQFVYTKKESALRREVETHIAVLASTYDAFESAPPENNLPALHHLIHTSYSFIKTPEIAAFAERLDRSVTGTPTRQIASALKTLLQVEKIAAYWRITRSLLDTARTYPALFVEKVELAFLTPYASVPTSVAYESWAATCHVHAEVQLAVYYDLRSQNQYQDEGVLRPRVIGTSKWLCYLCYLFLREHGGFRPANTHGRLYDQWTVPDLEEYGGEMRGRYREIVRGIDEEVVRVTLGVEEGVRWRAEPMTSRQNLLGDDNAGVMEREGGEDVSSKLAGLDIKN
;
A
#
# COMPACT_ATOMS: atom_id res chain seq x y z
N MET A 1 10.09 21.62 -11.96
CA MET A 1 11.17 20.63 -12.19
C MET A 1 10.79 19.82 -13.43
N SER A 2 11.75 19.56 -14.33
CA SER A 2 11.52 18.72 -15.52
C SER A 2 11.51 17.24 -15.15
N ARG A 3 10.62 16.45 -15.77
CA ARG A 3 10.60 14.99 -15.61
C ARG A 3 11.86 14.36 -16.22
N LEU A 4 12.30 13.23 -15.69
CA LEU A 4 13.45 12.47 -16.22
C LEU A 4 13.07 11.77 -17.53
N ASN A 5 13.99 11.68 -18.49
CA ASN A 5 13.76 10.90 -19.71
C ASN A 5 13.95 9.40 -19.40
N PRO A 6 12.93 8.54 -19.54
CA PRO A 6 13.07 7.10 -19.31
C PRO A 6 13.71 6.34 -20.48
N ARG A 7 14.08 7.01 -21.57
CA ARG A 7 14.64 6.42 -22.80
C ARG A 7 15.92 7.13 -23.21
N THR A 8 17.01 6.79 -22.53
CA THR A 8 18.34 7.33 -22.83
C THR A 8 19.28 6.27 -23.41
N SER A 9 18.99 4.97 -23.24
CA SER A 9 19.83 3.89 -23.77
C SER A 9 19.73 3.74 -25.30
N SER A 10 20.83 3.29 -25.91
CA SER A 10 20.86 2.94 -27.34
C SER A 10 20.28 1.53 -27.58
N PRO A 11 19.82 1.20 -28.80
CA PRO A 11 19.20 -0.10 -29.08
C PRO A 11 20.06 -1.32 -28.71
N THR A 12 21.38 -1.26 -28.92
CA THR A 12 22.31 -2.36 -28.58
C THR A 12 22.57 -2.48 -27.08
N ARG A 13 22.33 -1.40 -26.33
CA ARG A 13 22.50 -1.29 -24.88
C ARG A 13 21.15 -1.27 -24.15
N SER A 14 20.06 -1.54 -24.85
CA SER A 14 18.72 -1.52 -24.26
C SER A 14 18.51 -2.69 -23.29
N ILE A 15 17.70 -2.48 -22.25
CA ILE A 15 17.15 -3.56 -21.42
C ILE A 15 16.12 -4.40 -22.17
N TRP A 16 15.58 -3.89 -23.28
CA TRP A 16 14.61 -4.56 -24.16
C TRP A 16 15.31 -5.35 -25.27
N TYR A 17 16.48 -5.91 -24.98
CA TYR A 17 17.20 -6.80 -25.86
C TYR A 17 17.61 -8.07 -25.10
N PRO A 18 17.36 -9.29 -25.64
CA PRO A 18 16.80 -9.56 -26.97
C PRO A 18 15.27 -9.49 -27.06
N LEU A 19 14.55 -9.46 -25.93
CA LEU A 19 13.10 -9.33 -25.90
C LEU A 19 12.68 -7.90 -26.19
N SER A 20 12.08 -7.67 -27.36
CA SER A 20 11.58 -6.34 -27.73
C SER A 20 10.45 -5.89 -26.81
N GLU A 21 10.39 -4.59 -26.52
CA GLU A 21 9.33 -4.02 -25.69
C GLU A 21 7.93 -4.20 -26.30
N ASN A 22 7.81 -4.14 -27.62
CA ASN A 22 6.53 -4.37 -28.29
C ASN A 22 6.03 -5.80 -28.07
N THR A 23 6.92 -6.80 -28.16
CA THR A 23 6.58 -8.20 -27.88
C THR A 23 6.12 -8.36 -26.43
N PHE A 24 6.86 -7.79 -25.48
CA PHE A 24 6.45 -7.77 -24.06
C PHE A 24 5.05 -7.18 -23.90
N ARG A 25 4.76 -6.04 -24.53
CA ARG A 25 3.45 -5.39 -24.48
C ARG A 25 2.34 -6.21 -25.12
N GLU A 26 2.61 -6.88 -26.25
CA GLU A 26 1.66 -7.78 -26.89
C GLU A 26 1.27 -8.93 -25.95
N HIS A 27 2.23 -9.49 -25.20
CA HIS A 27 1.96 -10.48 -24.17
C HIS A 27 1.13 -9.92 -23.01
N LEU A 28 1.38 -8.68 -22.55
CA LEU A 28 0.54 -8.03 -21.54
C LEU A 28 -0.92 -7.88 -22.02
N VAL A 29 -1.11 -7.41 -23.25
CA VAL A 29 -2.45 -7.25 -23.85
C VAL A 29 -3.16 -8.59 -23.99
N ALA A 30 -2.44 -9.66 -24.35
CA ALA A 30 -2.98 -11.00 -24.41
C ALA A 30 -3.41 -11.52 -23.03
N LEU A 31 -2.61 -11.27 -22.00
CA LEU A 31 -2.95 -11.61 -20.62
C LEU A 31 -4.19 -10.83 -20.15
N GLU A 32 -4.22 -9.51 -20.40
CA GLU A 32 -5.34 -8.65 -20.01
C GLU A 32 -6.67 -9.13 -20.61
N LYS A 33 -6.67 -9.48 -21.90
CA LYS A 33 -7.82 -10.10 -22.60
C LYS A 33 -8.30 -11.38 -21.91
N ARG A 34 -7.38 -12.22 -21.45
CA ARG A 34 -7.69 -13.52 -20.84
C ARG A 34 -8.10 -13.43 -19.38
N THR A 35 -7.74 -12.36 -18.67
CA THR A 35 -7.97 -12.27 -17.22
C THR A 35 -8.80 -11.05 -16.79
N ASN A 36 -9.37 -10.30 -17.73
CA ASN A 36 -10.06 -9.02 -17.45
C ASN A 36 -9.18 -8.09 -16.58
N ALA A 37 -7.90 -7.97 -16.96
CA ALA A 37 -6.87 -7.22 -16.23
C ALA A 37 -6.58 -7.67 -14.78
N VAL A 38 -7.04 -8.84 -14.33
CA VAL A 38 -6.76 -9.34 -12.97
C VAL A 38 -6.20 -10.77 -13.02
N PRO A 39 -4.88 -10.92 -13.30
CA PRO A 39 -4.26 -12.24 -13.45
C PRO A 39 -4.24 -13.09 -12.19
N VAL A 40 -4.18 -12.46 -11.02
CA VAL A 40 -4.13 -13.11 -9.71
C VAL A 40 -5.06 -12.41 -8.72
N ASP A 41 -5.53 -13.15 -7.73
CA ASP A 41 -6.27 -12.58 -6.61
C ASP A 41 -5.34 -11.76 -5.70
N PRO A 42 -5.88 -10.81 -4.91
CA PRO A 42 -5.08 -10.06 -3.95
C PRO A 42 -4.37 -10.99 -2.96
N GLN A 43 -3.09 -10.72 -2.70
CA GLN A 43 -2.24 -11.56 -1.85
C GLN A 43 -1.43 -10.71 -0.87
N ILE A 44 -1.16 -11.28 0.30
CA ILE A 44 -0.24 -10.76 1.31
C ILE A 44 0.88 -11.79 1.46
N PHE A 45 2.12 -11.33 1.48
CA PHE A 45 3.30 -12.17 1.59
C PHE A 45 3.94 -11.98 2.97
N PRO A 46 4.38 -13.07 3.63
CA PRO A 46 5.06 -12.95 4.90
C PRO A 46 6.41 -12.25 4.73
N LEU A 47 6.70 -11.29 5.61
CA LEU A 47 7.99 -10.62 5.67
C LEU A 47 8.96 -11.47 6.51
N THR A 48 9.67 -12.41 5.88
CA THR A 48 10.65 -13.26 6.56
C THR A 48 11.99 -12.54 6.72
N THR A 49 12.58 -12.60 7.92
CA THR A 49 13.91 -12.06 8.21
C THR A 49 15.01 -12.97 7.63
N SER A 50 16.02 -12.41 6.97
CA SER A 50 17.27 -13.13 6.66
C SER A 50 18.50 -12.22 6.83
N ALA A 51 19.27 -12.47 7.91
CA ALA A 51 20.69 -12.12 8.26
C ALA A 51 21.26 -10.71 7.91
N PRO A 52 22.51 -10.38 8.31
CA PRO A 52 23.14 -10.36 9.64
C PRO A 52 23.45 -8.91 10.14
N CYS A 53 23.24 -7.88 9.33
CA CYS A 53 23.23 -6.50 9.81
C CYS A 53 21.92 -6.27 10.55
N THR A 54 21.97 -5.65 11.73
CA THR A 54 20.77 -5.35 12.52
C THR A 54 20.40 -3.87 12.35
N PRO A 55 19.62 -3.50 11.30
CA PRO A 55 18.91 -2.22 11.29
C PRO A 55 18.17 -2.00 12.60
N THR A 56 18.03 -0.75 13.00
CA THR A 56 17.32 -0.38 14.23
C THR A 56 15.85 -0.79 14.10
N LEU A 57 15.27 -0.58 12.92
CA LEU A 57 13.90 -1.00 12.64
C LEU A 57 13.85 -2.49 12.34
N SER A 58 12.87 -3.19 12.91
CA SER A 58 12.51 -4.52 12.40
C SER A 58 11.96 -4.38 10.98
N LEU A 59 12.00 -5.47 10.20
CA LEU A 59 11.51 -5.47 8.83
C LEU A 59 10.02 -5.10 8.75
N HIS A 60 9.23 -5.55 9.72
CA HIS A 60 7.80 -5.23 9.80
C HIS A 60 7.56 -3.75 10.12
N VAL A 61 8.33 -3.18 11.05
CA VAL A 61 8.24 -1.75 11.39
C VAL A 61 8.68 -0.88 10.22
N GLU A 62 9.75 -1.26 9.51
CA GLU A 62 10.18 -0.56 8.30
C GLU A 62 9.07 -0.54 7.23
N GLN A 63 8.44 -1.69 6.98
CA GLN A 63 7.32 -1.78 6.03
C GLN A 63 6.15 -0.91 6.46
N GLN A 64 5.69 -1.03 7.72
CA GLN A 64 4.50 -0.31 8.19
C GLN A 64 4.73 1.21 8.20
N LEU A 65 5.91 1.67 8.66
CA LEU A 65 6.25 3.08 8.66
C LEU A 65 6.35 3.63 7.22
N ALA A 66 6.94 2.87 6.30
CA ALA A 66 7.00 3.26 4.89
C ALA A 66 5.61 3.31 4.24
N ASP A 67 4.73 2.32 4.50
CA ASP A 67 3.34 2.30 4.02
C ASP A 67 2.54 3.50 4.57
N ASP A 68 2.72 3.83 5.85
CA ASP A 68 2.04 4.95 6.50
C ASP A 68 2.43 6.28 5.86
N LEU A 69 3.73 6.50 5.66
CA LEU A 69 4.23 7.72 5.02
C LEU A 69 3.84 7.79 3.54
N ALA A 70 3.86 6.66 2.81
CA ALA A 70 3.37 6.60 1.44
C ALA A 70 1.87 6.91 1.36
N PHE A 71 1.07 6.40 2.30
CA PHE A 71 -0.35 6.69 2.39
C PHE A 71 -0.63 8.18 2.61
N LEU A 72 0.15 8.84 3.47
CA LEU A 72 0.03 10.28 3.75
C LEU A 72 0.48 11.15 2.56
N ALA A 73 1.49 10.70 1.80
CA ALA A 73 1.90 11.39 0.58
C ALA A 73 0.84 11.36 -0.54
N ALA A 74 -0.05 10.36 -0.53
CA ALA A 74 -1.16 10.27 -1.46
C ALA A 74 -2.34 11.13 -1.00
N ILE A 75 -2.37 12.42 -1.32
CA ILE A 75 -3.41 13.34 -0.81
C ILE A 75 -4.70 13.40 -1.64
N GLU A 76 -4.77 12.73 -2.79
CA GLU A 76 -5.97 12.72 -3.66
C GLU A 76 -6.49 11.31 -3.97
N GLU A 77 -7.63 11.24 -4.65
CA GLU A 77 -8.17 10.00 -5.21
C GLU A 77 -7.66 9.79 -6.65
N GLY A 78 -7.57 8.54 -7.09
CA GLY A 78 -7.19 8.19 -8.47
C GLY A 78 -5.78 7.63 -8.60
N ALA A 79 -5.41 7.24 -9.82
CA ALA A 79 -4.12 6.63 -10.15
C ALA A 79 -2.95 7.64 -10.12
N GLN A 80 -3.24 8.93 -10.26
CA GLN A 80 -2.24 10.01 -10.25
C GLN A 80 -1.69 10.29 -8.84
N SER A 81 -2.44 9.95 -7.80
CA SER A 81 -2.04 10.13 -6.39
C SER A 81 -1.57 8.81 -5.77
N VAL A 82 -0.64 8.13 -6.45
CA VAL A 82 0.04 6.94 -5.94
C VAL A 82 1.46 7.33 -5.55
N ALA A 83 1.89 6.86 -4.37
CA ALA A 83 3.19 7.13 -3.81
C ALA A 83 3.80 5.84 -3.26
N ALA A 84 5.12 5.78 -3.30
CA ALA A 84 5.93 4.75 -2.68
C ALA A 84 7.04 5.39 -1.85
N VAL A 85 7.49 4.72 -0.80
CA VAL A 85 8.45 5.22 0.18
C VAL A 85 9.49 4.16 0.51
N CYS A 86 10.75 4.58 0.63
CA CYS A 86 11.82 3.81 1.25
C CYS A 86 12.35 4.55 2.48
N LEU A 87 12.87 3.80 3.44
CA LEU A 87 13.50 4.32 4.66
C LEU A 87 14.99 4.02 4.67
N GLU A 88 15.82 5.06 4.72
CA GLU A 88 17.27 4.91 4.84
C GLU A 88 17.69 5.18 6.28
N GLU A 89 18.26 4.17 6.93
CA GLU A 89 18.86 4.31 8.25
C GLU A 89 20.35 4.63 8.12
N TYR A 90 20.76 5.77 8.68
CA TYR A 90 22.18 6.14 8.79
C TYR A 90 22.66 5.75 10.19
N ILE A 91 23.81 5.09 10.26
CA ILE A 91 24.39 4.59 11.52
C ILE A 91 25.17 5.70 12.24
N SER A 92 25.85 6.58 11.49
CA SER A 92 26.66 7.66 12.06
C SER A 92 26.77 8.87 11.09
N PRO A 93 26.22 10.05 11.44
CA PRO A 93 25.31 10.29 12.57
C PRO A 93 24.00 9.52 12.41
N ARG A 94 23.38 9.12 13.52
CA ARG A 94 22.10 8.41 13.48
C ARG A 94 21.00 9.32 12.96
N ARG A 95 20.41 8.98 11.82
CA ARG A 95 19.29 9.71 11.22
C ARG A 95 18.48 8.81 10.30
N LEU A 96 17.24 9.22 10.07
CA LEU A 96 16.32 8.57 9.14
C LEU A 96 16.08 9.48 7.92
N VAL A 97 16.23 8.93 6.72
CA VAL A 97 15.77 9.59 5.48
C VAL A 97 14.56 8.84 4.97
N VAL A 98 13.47 9.57 4.76
CA VAL A 98 12.25 9.08 4.13
C VAL A 98 12.28 9.51 2.68
N ARG A 99 12.45 8.55 1.77
CA ARG A 99 12.55 8.81 0.34
C ARG A 99 11.26 8.46 -0.37
N PHE A 100 10.62 9.47 -0.97
CA PHE A 100 9.37 9.34 -1.69
C PHE A 100 9.60 9.23 -3.20
N ALA A 101 8.78 8.41 -3.84
CA ALA A 101 8.52 8.44 -5.28
C ALA A 101 7.02 8.54 -5.53
N ALA A 102 6.64 9.27 -6.59
CA ALA A 102 5.25 9.42 -7.03
C ALA A 102 5.21 9.48 -8.55
N LEU A 103 4.04 9.24 -9.15
CA LEU A 103 3.90 9.25 -10.61
C LEU A 103 3.85 10.67 -11.21
N ASP A 104 3.34 11.62 -10.44
CA ASP A 104 3.24 13.02 -10.84
C ASP A 104 4.18 13.90 -10.00
N LEU A 105 4.29 15.17 -10.38
CA LEU A 105 4.81 16.23 -9.51
C LEU A 105 3.88 16.50 -8.30
N SER A 106 3.01 15.54 -7.95
CA SER A 106 1.90 15.61 -6.98
C SER A 106 2.33 15.92 -5.55
N LEU A 107 3.62 16.01 -5.29
CA LEU A 107 4.15 16.58 -4.05
C LEU A 107 4.42 18.05 -4.33
N SER A 108 3.34 18.82 -4.38
CA SER A 108 3.40 20.27 -4.40
C SER A 108 4.18 20.77 -3.17
N ALA A 109 4.64 22.02 -3.19
CA ALA A 109 5.37 22.57 -2.05
C ALA A 109 4.52 22.44 -0.76
N GLU A 110 3.22 22.69 -0.86
CA GLU A 110 2.26 22.58 0.24
C GLU A 110 2.18 21.17 0.82
N VAL A 111 2.20 20.13 -0.03
CA VAL A 111 2.20 18.73 0.44
C VAL A 111 3.51 18.38 1.12
N LYS A 112 4.65 18.84 0.56
CA LYS A 112 5.98 18.61 1.16
C LYS A 112 6.08 19.28 2.53
N ASP A 113 5.61 20.52 2.65
CA ASP A 113 5.60 21.28 3.89
C ASP A 113 4.69 20.62 4.93
N ALA A 114 3.52 20.13 4.52
CA ALA A 114 2.62 19.41 5.40
C ALA A 114 3.20 18.06 5.88
N LEU A 115 3.88 17.31 5.00
CA LEU A 115 4.58 16.08 5.37
C LEU A 115 5.75 16.38 6.31
N GLN A 116 6.49 17.46 6.08
CA GLN A 116 7.55 17.90 6.98
C GLN A 116 6.97 18.26 8.36
N HIS A 117 5.85 18.99 8.40
CA HIS A 117 5.19 19.33 9.66
C HIS A 117 4.72 18.10 10.43
N ILE A 118 4.15 17.10 9.75
CA ILE A 118 3.79 15.80 10.34
C ILE A 118 5.01 15.12 10.98
N VAL A 119 6.14 15.15 10.27
CA VAL A 119 7.39 14.52 10.70
C VAL A 119 8.02 15.27 11.87
N ASP A 120 7.95 16.60 11.88
CA ASP A 120 8.44 17.44 12.98
C ASP A 120 7.62 17.19 14.26
N LEU A 121 6.30 17.00 14.13
CA LEU A 121 5.43 16.67 15.26
C LEU A 121 5.76 15.33 15.91
N ILE A 122 6.32 14.36 15.18
CA ILE A 122 6.68 13.05 15.76
C ILE A 122 8.10 13.01 16.31
N LEU A 123 8.89 14.08 16.17
CA LEU A 123 10.21 14.16 16.80
C LEU A 123 10.08 14.14 18.34
N PHE A 124 11.10 13.55 18.97
CA PHE A 124 11.26 13.52 20.43
C PHE A 124 12.56 14.21 20.80
N PRO A 125 12.51 15.41 21.43
CA PRO A 125 13.73 16.10 21.81
C PRO A 125 14.55 15.25 22.79
N SER A 126 15.87 15.24 22.60
CA SER A 126 16.81 14.43 23.41
C SER A 126 17.08 14.94 24.83
N ALA A 127 16.37 15.98 25.29
CA ALA A 127 16.66 16.61 26.57
C ALA A 127 16.29 15.66 27.74
N PRO A 128 17.26 15.20 28.54
CA PRO A 128 16.96 14.50 29.78
C PRO A 128 16.45 15.52 30.80
N GLY A 129 15.17 15.44 31.17
CA GLY A 129 14.61 16.21 32.30
C GLY A 129 13.52 17.23 31.95
N GLU A 130 13.22 17.47 30.67
CA GLU A 130 11.98 18.15 30.29
C GLU A 130 10.91 17.10 30.03
N GLU A 131 10.11 16.79 31.05
CA GLU A 131 8.79 16.22 30.80
C GLU A 131 8.09 17.16 29.82
N THR A 132 7.87 16.72 28.58
CA THR A 132 7.02 17.44 27.63
C THR A 132 5.70 17.71 28.34
N SER A 133 5.44 18.98 28.66
CA SER A 133 4.32 19.45 29.49
C SER A 133 2.95 19.19 28.86
N LEU A 134 2.91 18.67 27.63
CA LEU A 134 1.70 18.27 26.93
C LEU A 134 1.33 16.83 27.31
N PRO A 135 0.10 16.59 27.82
CA PRO A 135 -0.39 15.24 28.08
C PRO A 135 -0.25 14.36 26.83
N LYS A 136 0.13 13.09 27.01
CA LYS A 136 0.31 12.10 25.93
C LYS A 136 -0.83 12.16 24.90
N GLN A 137 -2.08 12.26 25.36
CA GLN A 137 -3.27 12.33 24.50
C GLN A 137 -3.27 13.57 23.58
N SER A 138 -2.81 14.72 24.07
CA SER A 138 -2.79 15.98 23.32
C SER A 138 -1.94 15.89 22.05
N LYS A 139 -0.81 15.18 22.10
CA LYS A 139 0.10 15.01 20.95
C LYS A 139 -0.51 14.13 19.85
N TYR A 140 -1.31 13.11 20.21
CA TYR A 140 -2.03 12.31 19.21
C TYR A 140 -3.11 13.14 18.52
N GLU A 141 -3.90 13.91 19.28
CA GLU A 141 -4.97 14.75 18.72
C GLU A 141 -4.41 15.86 17.81
N GLU A 142 -3.28 16.46 18.19
CA GLU A 142 -2.60 17.47 17.36
C GLU A 142 -2.15 16.90 16.02
N LEU A 143 -1.39 15.79 16.05
CA LEU A 143 -0.92 15.12 14.84
C LEU A 143 -2.11 14.62 13.99
N PHE A 144 -3.13 14.07 14.62
CA PHE A 144 -4.34 13.62 13.96
C PHE A 144 -5.06 14.77 13.25
N SER A 145 -5.21 15.91 13.90
CA SER A 145 -5.80 17.11 13.31
C SER A 145 -5.04 17.57 12.06
N VAL A 146 -3.71 17.60 12.12
CA VAL A 146 -2.87 17.96 10.95
C VAL A 146 -3.09 16.98 9.79
N ILE A 147 -3.08 15.68 10.07
CA ILE A 147 -3.31 14.63 9.08
C ILE A 147 -4.70 14.76 8.45
N VAL A 148 -5.75 14.93 9.25
CA VAL A 148 -7.13 15.04 8.75
C VAL A 148 -7.30 16.29 7.88
N ASN A 149 -6.72 17.41 8.29
CA ASN A 149 -6.75 18.65 7.51
C ASN A 149 -6.07 18.47 6.14
N LEU A 150 -4.87 17.88 6.12
CA LEU A 150 -4.16 17.59 4.86
C LEU A 150 -4.99 16.72 3.92
N HIS A 151 -5.71 15.74 4.47
CA HIS A 151 -6.47 14.77 3.70
C HIS A 151 -7.97 15.07 3.57
N PHE A 152 -8.43 16.26 3.95
CA PHE A 152 -9.85 16.59 4.03
C PHE A 152 -10.60 16.24 2.72
N ARG A 153 -10.06 16.66 1.56
CA ARG A 153 -10.65 16.37 0.25
C ARG A 153 -10.69 14.88 -0.08
N ARG A 154 -9.62 14.14 0.22
CA ARG A 154 -9.54 12.68 0.00
C ARG A 154 -10.50 11.91 0.90
N LEU A 155 -10.69 12.38 2.13
CA LEU A 155 -11.66 11.83 3.07
C LEU A 155 -13.09 12.00 2.57
N LEU A 156 -13.45 13.19 2.09
CA LEU A 156 -14.75 13.42 1.44
C LEU A 156 -14.97 12.49 0.23
N ALA A 157 -13.93 12.28 -0.58
CA ALA A 157 -13.96 11.36 -1.71
C ALA A 157 -14.22 9.91 -1.28
N ARG A 158 -13.51 9.42 -0.26
CA ARG A 158 -13.69 8.07 0.32
C ARG A 158 -15.07 7.87 0.93
N LEU A 159 -15.59 8.91 1.60
CA LEU A 159 -16.96 8.94 2.13
C LEU A 159 -18.01 8.99 1.01
N ARG A 160 -17.61 9.35 -0.22
CA ARG A 160 -18.51 9.67 -1.34
C ARG A 160 -19.52 10.73 -0.92
N SER A 161 -19.07 11.67 -0.09
CA SER A 161 -19.92 12.63 0.57
C SER A 161 -20.59 13.55 -0.43
N ALA A 162 -21.81 14.01 -0.10
CA ALA A 162 -22.47 15.06 -0.88
C ALA A 162 -21.69 16.38 -0.84
N LYS A 163 -20.83 16.55 0.18
CA LYS A 163 -19.94 17.71 0.37
C LYS A 163 -18.70 17.68 -0.52
N TRP A 164 -18.48 16.59 -1.27
CA TRP A 164 -17.32 16.45 -2.13
C TRP A 164 -17.56 17.02 -3.53
N GLU A 165 -16.69 17.93 -3.96
CA GLU A 165 -16.62 18.36 -5.36
C GLU A 165 -15.97 17.25 -6.20
N LYS A 166 -16.82 16.44 -6.84
CA LYS A 166 -16.39 15.26 -7.58
C LYS A 166 -15.71 15.62 -8.91
N PRO A 167 -14.48 15.13 -9.16
CA PRO A 167 -13.80 15.33 -10.45
C PRO A 167 -14.56 14.74 -11.64
N THR A 168 -14.42 15.36 -12.81
CA THR A 168 -15.14 14.98 -14.04
C THR A 168 -14.94 13.51 -14.42
N TYR A 169 -13.72 12.98 -14.29
CA TYR A 169 -13.39 11.60 -14.63
C TYR A 169 -14.05 10.56 -13.70
N LEU A 170 -14.56 10.96 -12.52
CA LEU A 170 -15.28 10.09 -11.59
C LEU A 170 -16.80 10.25 -11.65
N ARG A 171 -17.35 11.11 -12.53
CA ARG A 171 -18.79 11.42 -12.58
C ARG A 171 -19.70 10.19 -12.65
N GLN A 172 -19.27 9.14 -13.34
CA GLN A 172 -20.06 7.91 -13.50
C GLN A 172 -19.96 6.96 -12.29
N GLN A 173 -19.01 7.21 -11.38
CA GLN A 173 -18.77 6.43 -10.17
C GLN A 173 -19.32 7.15 -8.93
N HIS A 174 -19.37 6.43 -7.79
CA HIS A 174 -19.72 7.00 -6.48
C HIS A 174 -21.08 7.70 -6.44
N LYS A 175 -22.12 7.06 -6.98
CA LYS A 175 -23.46 7.66 -7.17
C LYS A 175 -24.22 7.96 -5.86
N LYS A 176 -23.77 7.42 -4.74
CA LYS A 176 -24.36 7.60 -3.42
C LYS A 176 -23.28 7.64 -2.33
N PRO A 177 -23.54 8.33 -1.19
CA PRO A 177 -22.66 8.32 -0.02
C PRO A 177 -22.37 6.91 0.48
N LEU A 178 -21.24 6.74 1.15
CA LEU A 178 -20.77 5.45 1.64
C LEU A 178 -21.75 4.81 2.64
N TRP A 179 -22.33 5.61 3.54
CA TRP A 179 -23.25 5.12 4.56
C TRP A 179 -24.54 4.53 3.96
N ALA A 180 -24.93 4.95 2.74
CA ALA A 180 -26.07 4.39 2.03
C ALA A 180 -25.85 2.93 1.56
N ASP A 181 -24.67 2.35 1.83
CA ASP A 181 -24.39 0.92 1.68
C ASP A 181 -24.55 0.12 2.99
N PHE A 182 -24.73 0.78 4.13
CA PHE A 182 -24.81 0.11 5.44
C PHE A 182 -26.09 -0.72 5.65
N PRO A 183 -27.26 -0.40 5.06
CA PRO A 183 -28.41 -1.30 5.10
C PRO A 183 -28.10 -2.68 4.52
N ASN A 184 -27.27 -2.75 3.46
CA ASN A 184 -26.81 -4.03 2.92
C ASN A 184 -25.90 -4.77 3.92
N LEU A 185 -24.99 -4.07 4.61
CA LEU A 185 -24.16 -4.65 5.68
C LEU A 185 -25.02 -5.28 6.77
N SER A 186 -25.95 -4.51 7.33
CA SER A 186 -26.87 -4.97 8.38
C SER A 186 -27.69 -6.18 7.91
N HIS A 187 -28.19 -6.15 6.67
CA HIS A 187 -28.93 -7.27 6.10
C HIS A 187 -28.05 -8.53 5.96
N ARG A 188 -26.75 -8.42 5.68
CA ARG A 188 -25.84 -9.58 5.59
C ARG A 188 -25.62 -10.27 6.94
N VAL A 189 -25.68 -9.54 8.06
CA VAL A 189 -25.53 -10.14 9.41
C VAL A 189 -26.51 -11.30 9.61
N GLN A 190 -27.74 -11.16 9.10
CA GLN A 190 -28.81 -12.17 9.26
C GLN A 190 -28.53 -13.49 8.53
N PHE A 191 -27.65 -13.49 7.52
CA PHE A 191 -27.29 -14.68 6.75
C PHE A 191 -26.01 -15.34 7.26
N VAL A 192 -25.18 -14.57 7.97
CA VAL A 192 -23.90 -15.03 8.52
C VAL A 192 -24.05 -15.59 9.93
N TYR A 193 -25.04 -15.11 10.69
CA TYR A 193 -25.35 -15.57 12.04
C TYR A 193 -26.66 -16.34 12.08
N THR A 194 -26.67 -17.46 12.82
CA THR A 194 -27.86 -18.29 12.97
C THR A 194 -28.84 -17.71 13.98
N LYS A 195 -30.09 -18.21 14.00
CA LYS A 195 -31.09 -17.83 15.03
C LYS A 195 -30.62 -18.12 16.46
N LYS A 196 -29.74 -19.10 16.66
CA LYS A 196 -29.18 -19.46 17.97
C LYS A 196 -28.18 -18.41 18.46
N GLU A 197 -27.58 -17.65 17.56
CA GLU A 197 -26.59 -16.60 17.85
C GLU A 197 -27.25 -15.20 17.92
N SER A 198 -28.51 -15.12 18.35
CA SER A 198 -29.28 -13.88 18.32
C SER A 198 -28.70 -12.73 19.16
N ALA A 199 -27.88 -13.02 20.17
CA ALA A 199 -27.18 -12.03 20.98
C ALA A 199 -26.03 -11.38 20.17
N LEU A 200 -25.09 -12.17 19.68
CA LEU A 200 -23.98 -11.73 18.82
C LEU A 200 -24.48 -10.98 17.58
N ARG A 201 -25.55 -11.49 16.95
CA ARG A 201 -26.19 -10.80 15.82
C ARG A 201 -26.65 -9.39 16.21
N ARG A 202 -27.30 -9.23 17.37
CA ARG A 202 -27.79 -7.93 17.84
C ARG A 202 -26.63 -6.98 18.14
N GLU A 203 -25.54 -7.47 18.72
CA GLU A 203 -24.33 -6.66 18.97
C GLU A 203 -23.76 -6.10 17.66
N VAL A 204 -23.54 -6.96 16.65
CA VAL A 204 -23.05 -6.53 15.33
C VAL A 204 -24.01 -5.53 14.67
N GLU A 205 -25.33 -5.79 14.72
CA GLU A 205 -26.35 -4.87 14.20
C GLU A 205 -26.31 -3.51 14.93
N THR A 206 -26.12 -3.49 16.25
CA THR A 206 -25.97 -2.27 17.05
C THR A 206 -24.71 -1.50 16.66
N HIS A 207 -23.56 -2.15 16.52
CA HIS A 207 -22.32 -1.49 16.10
C HIS A 207 -22.46 -0.86 14.71
N ILE A 208 -23.09 -1.56 13.75
CA ILE A 208 -23.36 -1.04 12.41
C ILE A 208 -24.31 0.17 12.49
N ALA A 209 -25.35 0.11 13.32
CA ALA A 209 -26.32 1.19 13.47
C ALA A 209 -25.68 2.46 14.07
N VAL A 210 -24.84 2.31 15.10
CA VAL A 210 -24.09 3.44 15.69
C VAL A 210 -23.20 4.09 14.63
N LEU A 211 -22.43 3.29 13.87
CA LEU A 211 -21.58 3.81 12.80
C LEU A 211 -22.42 4.51 11.71
N ALA A 212 -23.57 3.94 11.33
CA ALA A 212 -24.48 4.53 10.35
C ALA A 212 -24.94 5.93 10.78
N SER A 213 -25.39 6.07 12.02
CA SER A 213 -25.80 7.36 12.58
C SER A 213 -24.66 8.38 12.60
N THR A 214 -23.44 7.98 12.92
CA THR A 214 -22.29 8.89 12.88
C THR A 214 -22.01 9.40 11.46
N TYR A 215 -22.11 8.54 10.44
CA TYR A 215 -21.89 8.96 9.06
C TYR A 215 -23.02 9.83 8.53
N ASP A 216 -24.27 9.52 8.86
CA ASP A 216 -25.43 10.33 8.49
C ASP A 216 -25.39 11.73 9.15
N ALA A 217 -25.01 11.77 10.43
CA ALA A 217 -24.78 13.03 11.15
C ALA A 217 -23.68 13.87 10.49
N PHE A 218 -22.60 13.24 10.00
CA PHE A 218 -21.58 13.95 9.24
C PHE A 218 -22.14 14.55 7.94
N GLU A 219 -22.94 13.83 7.16
CA GLU A 219 -23.53 14.39 5.93
C GLU A 219 -24.47 15.56 6.23
N SER A 220 -25.19 15.50 7.34
CA SER A 220 -26.15 16.52 7.77
C SER A 220 -25.51 17.70 8.51
N ALA A 221 -24.25 17.60 8.94
CA ALA A 221 -23.57 18.65 9.69
C ALA A 221 -23.36 19.93 8.84
N PRO A 222 -23.47 21.13 9.43
CA PRO A 222 -23.19 22.37 8.70
C PRO A 222 -21.68 22.54 8.46
N PRO A 223 -21.26 23.38 7.48
CA PRO A 223 -19.86 23.48 7.04
C PRO A 223 -18.84 23.75 8.16
N GLU A 224 -19.19 24.59 9.13
CA GLU A 224 -18.36 24.94 10.28
C GLU A 224 -18.04 23.75 11.19
N ASN A 225 -18.90 22.72 11.19
CA ASN A 225 -18.73 21.52 12.00
C ASN A 225 -18.12 20.36 11.22
N ASN A 226 -17.76 20.55 9.94
CA ASN A 226 -17.22 19.49 9.10
C ASN A 226 -15.99 18.83 9.71
N LEU A 227 -15.02 19.62 10.17
CA LEU A 227 -13.76 19.07 10.67
C LEU A 227 -13.95 18.32 12.00
N PRO A 228 -14.59 18.88 13.05
CA PRO A 228 -14.89 18.13 14.27
C PRO A 228 -15.73 16.86 14.03
N ALA A 229 -16.75 16.94 13.14
CA ALA A 229 -17.57 15.78 12.80
C ALA A 229 -16.75 14.70 12.08
N LEU A 230 -15.81 15.10 11.22
CA LEU A 230 -14.91 14.17 10.53
C LEU A 230 -13.94 13.49 11.51
N HIS A 231 -13.41 14.22 12.49
CA HIS A 231 -12.59 13.64 13.56
C HIS A 231 -13.37 12.55 14.31
N HIS A 232 -14.57 12.89 14.79
CA HIS A 232 -15.44 11.93 15.48
C HIS A 232 -15.79 10.71 14.60
N LEU A 233 -16.06 10.93 13.32
CA LEU A 233 -16.37 9.87 12.36
C LEU A 233 -15.18 8.90 12.19
N ILE A 234 -13.96 9.40 12.07
CA ILE A 234 -12.76 8.57 11.92
C ILE A 234 -12.52 7.77 13.20
N HIS A 235 -12.59 8.40 14.39
CA HIS A 235 -12.45 7.68 15.66
C HIS A 235 -13.50 6.58 15.80
N THR A 236 -14.76 6.88 15.48
CA THR A 236 -15.85 5.90 15.54
C THR A 236 -15.62 4.76 14.54
N SER A 237 -15.13 5.08 13.34
CA SER A 237 -14.77 4.07 12.33
C SER A 237 -13.63 3.17 12.81
N TYR A 238 -12.61 3.73 13.46
CA TYR A 238 -11.50 2.97 14.02
C TYR A 238 -11.96 2.06 15.15
N SER A 239 -12.73 2.58 16.11
CA SER A 239 -13.30 1.77 17.20
C SER A 239 -14.16 0.64 16.65
N PHE A 240 -15.02 0.92 15.67
CA PHE A 240 -15.86 -0.09 15.00
C PHE A 240 -15.03 -1.21 14.36
N ILE A 241 -13.97 -0.88 13.62
CA ILE A 241 -13.14 -1.89 12.95
C ILE A 241 -12.32 -2.72 13.94
N LYS A 242 -11.98 -2.15 15.11
CA LYS A 242 -11.25 -2.84 16.18
C LYS A 242 -12.13 -3.63 17.14
N THR A 243 -13.45 -3.55 17.00
CA THR A 243 -14.40 -4.37 17.77
C THR A 243 -14.29 -5.85 17.37
N PRO A 244 -14.05 -6.79 18.32
CA PRO A 244 -13.92 -8.22 18.02
C PRO A 244 -15.12 -8.81 17.27
N GLU A 245 -16.33 -8.38 17.61
CA GLU A 245 -17.57 -8.82 16.99
C GLU A 245 -17.62 -8.43 15.49
N ILE A 246 -17.08 -7.26 15.14
CA ILE A 246 -16.98 -6.79 13.75
C ILE A 246 -15.90 -7.54 12.99
N ALA A 247 -14.75 -7.80 13.62
CA ALA A 247 -13.70 -8.62 13.02
C ALA A 247 -14.21 -10.05 12.71
N ALA A 248 -14.90 -10.67 13.66
CA ALA A 248 -15.53 -11.97 13.48
C ALA A 248 -16.62 -11.96 12.39
N PHE A 249 -17.42 -10.90 12.32
CA PHE A 249 -18.41 -10.74 11.25
C PHE A 249 -17.74 -10.65 9.87
N ALA A 250 -16.69 -9.82 9.74
CA ALA A 250 -15.96 -9.66 8.49
C ALA A 250 -15.34 -11.00 8.03
N GLU A 251 -14.71 -11.74 8.94
CA GLU A 251 -14.12 -13.04 8.66
C GLU A 251 -15.18 -14.06 8.21
N ARG A 252 -16.32 -14.15 8.90
CA ARG A 252 -17.39 -15.06 8.52
C ARG A 252 -18.04 -14.66 7.19
N LEU A 253 -18.16 -13.36 6.91
CA LEU A 253 -18.67 -12.87 5.64
C LEU A 253 -17.73 -13.25 4.48
N ASP A 254 -16.41 -13.13 4.68
CA ASP A 254 -15.41 -13.53 3.68
C ASP A 254 -15.43 -15.05 3.45
N ARG A 255 -15.44 -15.85 4.53
CA ARG A 255 -15.54 -17.32 4.47
C ARG A 255 -16.84 -17.84 3.85
N SER A 256 -17.89 -17.02 3.80
CA SER A 256 -19.15 -17.40 3.15
C SER A 256 -19.05 -17.49 1.62
N VAL A 257 -17.93 -17.02 1.06
CA VAL A 257 -17.64 -17.04 -0.37
C VAL A 257 -17.02 -18.39 -0.77
N THR A 258 -17.82 -19.28 -1.34
CA THR A 258 -17.38 -20.61 -1.81
C THR A 258 -16.92 -20.62 -3.29
N GLY A 259 -16.93 -19.45 -3.94
CA GLY A 259 -16.64 -19.26 -5.37
C GLY A 259 -16.60 -17.77 -5.72
N THR A 260 -17.24 -17.34 -6.80
CA THR A 260 -17.39 -15.90 -7.08
C THR A 260 -18.43 -15.29 -6.12
N PRO A 261 -18.10 -14.24 -5.36
CA PRO A 261 -19.05 -13.62 -4.45
C PRO A 261 -20.23 -13.02 -5.21
N THR A 262 -21.43 -13.13 -4.63
CA THR A 262 -22.61 -12.40 -5.14
C THR A 262 -22.36 -10.90 -5.10
N ARG A 263 -23.03 -10.13 -5.96
CA ARG A 263 -22.88 -8.66 -6.00
C ARG A 263 -23.11 -8.00 -4.63
N GLN A 264 -24.05 -8.54 -3.85
CA GLN A 264 -24.40 -8.04 -2.52
C GLN A 264 -23.31 -8.34 -1.48
N ILE A 265 -22.71 -9.53 -1.50
CA ILE A 265 -21.60 -9.90 -0.61
C ILE A 265 -20.35 -9.11 -0.98
N ALA A 266 -20.02 -9.03 -2.27
CA ALA A 266 -18.89 -8.23 -2.76
C ALA A 266 -19.04 -6.75 -2.36
N SER A 267 -20.25 -6.21 -2.47
CA SER A 267 -20.55 -4.84 -2.03
C SER A 267 -20.41 -4.68 -0.51
N ALA A 268 -20.84 -5.66 0.29
CA ALA A 268 -20.72 -5.62 1.74
C ALA A 268 -19.24 -5.65 2.19
N LEU A 269 -18.44 -6.58 1.66
CA LEU A 269 -17.01 -6.63 1.90
C LEU A 269 -16.33 -5.32 1.50
N LYS A 270 -16.67 -4.78 0.32
CA LYS A 270 -16.17 -3.48 -0.13
C LYS A 270 -16.52 -2.35 0.84
N THR A 271 -17.73 -2.32 1.40
CA THR A 271 -18.13 -1.30 2.38
C THR A 271 -17.28 -1.37 3.64
N LEU A 272 -17.08 -2.56 4.23
CA LEU A 272 -16.22 -2.74 5.42
C LEU A 272 -14.79 -2.24 5.15
N LEU A 273 -14.25 -2.58 3.99
CA LEU A 273 -12.91 -2.19 3.62
C LEU A 273 -12.78 -0.68 3.29
N GLN A 274 -13.86 0.00 2.93
CA GLN A 274 -13.86 1.46 2.81
C GLN A 274 -13.88 2.13 4.19
N VAL A 275 -14.64 1.59 5.15
CA VAL A 275 -14.59 2.03 6.56
C VAL A 275 -13.19 1.85 7.12
N GLU A 276 -12.52 0.74 6.80
CA GLU A 276 -11.12 0.48 7.18
C GLU A 276 -10.16 1.60 6.71
N LYS A 277 -10.30 2.08 5.47
CA LYS A 277 -9.47 3.18 4.96
C LYS A 277 -9.70 4.50 5.70
N ILE A 278 -10.91 4.71 6.20
CA ILE A 278 -11.26 5.90 6.98
C ILE A 278 -10.65 5.75 8.38
N ALA A 279 -10.84 4.59 9.02
CA ALA A 279 -10.21 4.24 10.29
C ALA A 279 -8.67 4.36 10.28
N ALA A 280 -8.04 4.09 9.14
CA ALA A 280 -6.59 4.09 9.00
C ALA A 280 -5.93 5.44 9.35
N TYR A 281 -6.62 6.57 9.20
CA TYR A 281 -6.04 7.86 9.59
C TYR A 281 -5.67 7.93 11.06
N TRP A 282 -6.57 7.46 11.95
CA TRP A 282 -6.26 7.38 13.38
C TRP A 282 -5.23 6.28 13.68
N ARG A 283 -5.28 5.15 12.97
CA ARG A 283 -4.25 4.09 13.10
C ARG A 283 -2.85 4.63 12.78
N ILE A 284 -2.71 5.38 11.68
CA ILE A 284 -1.44 5.99 11.24
C ILE A 284 -0.94 6.97 12.29
N THR A 285 -1.80 7.88 12.78
CA THR A 285 -1.42 8.81 13.87
C THR A 285 -0.80 8.04 15.04
N ARG A 286 -1.46 6.96 15.47
CA ARG A 286 -0.95 6.14 16.58
C ARG A 286 0.37 5.46 16.24
N SER A 287 0.41 4.79 15.10
CA SER A 287 1.58 4.07 14.57
C SER A 287 2.83 4.95 14.50
N LEU A 288 2.72 6.16 13.95
CA LEU A 288 3.84 7.09 13.83
C LEU A 288 4.39 7.52 15.19
N LEU A 289 3.51 7.93 16.12
CA LEU A 289 3.93 8.36 17.46
C LEU A 289 4.48 7.20 18.29
N ASP A 290 3.89 6.02 18.19
CA ASP A 290 4.33 4.83 18.92
C ASP A 290 5.68 4.33 18.37
N THR A 291 5.87 4.35 17.05
CA THR A 291 7.15 4.03 16.40
C THR A 291 8.23 5.01 16.83
N ALA A 292 7.95 6.32 16.78
CA ALA A 292 8.93 7.33 17.16
C ALA A 292 9.32 7.26 18.66
N ARG A 293 8.40 6.84 19.54
CA ARG A 293 8.72 6.56 20.95
C ARG A 293 9.52 5.28 21.16
N THR A 294 9.26 4.26 20.35
CA THR A 294 9.93 2.96 20.45
C THR A 294 11.36 3.03 19.90
N TYR A 295 11.58 3.84 18.87
CA TYR A 295 12.87 4.02 18.20
C TYR A 295 13.39 5.46 18.28
N PRO A 296 13.50 6.06 19.48
CA PRO A 296 13.73 7.50 19.63
C PRO A 296 15.02 7.96 18.96
N ALA A 297 16.05 7.09 18.90
CA ALA A 297 17.33 7.37 18.26
C ALA A 297 17.22 7.75 16.77
N LEU A 298 16.13 7.37 16.09
CA LEU A 298 15.87 7.74 14.69
C LEU A 298 15.06 9.05 14.55
N PHE A 299 14.48 9.56 15.64
CA PHE A 299 13.54 10.69 15.66
C PHE A 299 13.98 11.81 16.63
N VAL A 300 15.29 11.92 16.89
CA VAL A 300 15.84 12.93 17.83
C VAL A 300 15.96 14.31 17.21
N GLU A 301 16.78 14.43 16.16
CA GLU A 301 17.17 15.75 15.63
C GLU A 301 16.31 16.11 14.45
N LYS A 302 16.31 15.25 13.44
CA LYS A 302 15.65 15.48 12.17
C LYS A 302 15.44 14.16 11.44
N VAL A 303 14.26 14.04 10.85
CA VAL A 303 13.99 13.07 9.80
C VAL A 303 13.98 13.83 8.49
N GLU A 304 14.83 13.44 7.55
CA GLU A 304 14.95 14.10 6.25
C GLU A 304 13.92 13.53 5.27
N LEU A 305 13.20 14.41 4.58
CA LEU A 305 12.32 14.01 3.48
C LEU A 305 13.00 14.27 2.14
N ALA A 306 13.18 13.21 1.36
CA ALA A 306 13.76 13.26 0.03
C ALA A 306 12.73 12.85 -1.03
N PHE A 307 12.69 13.57 -2.15
CA PHE A 307 11.67 13.37 -3.18
C PHE A 307 12.34 13.09 -4.53
N LEU A 308 12.05 11.93 -5.13
CA LEU A 308 12.55 11.59 -6.46
C LEU A 308 11.85 12.43 -7.53
N THR A 309 12.60 12.75 -8.59
CA THR A 309 12.03 13.34 -9.79
C THR A 309 11.40 12.24 -10.63
N PRO A 310 10.09 12.33 -10.98
CA PRO A 310 9.43 11.28 -11.74
C PRO A 310 9.91 11.24 -13.20
N TYR A 311 9.81 10.06 -13.81
CA TYR A 311 10.05 9.90 -15.25
C TYR A 311 8.89 10.46 -16.08
N ALA A 312 9.21 10.87 -17.30
CA ALA A 312 8.23 11.19 -18.33
C ALA A 312 7.47 9.92 -18.78
N SER A 313 6.29 10.10 -19.35
CA SER A 313 5.57 9.00 -19.98
C SER A 313 6.24 8.61 -21.31
N VAL A 314 6.11 7.34 -21.69
CA VAL A 314 6.65 6.79 -22.94
C VAL A 314 5.49 6.53 -23.90
N PRO A 315 5.49 7.04 -25.14
CA PRO A 315 4.48 6.70 -26.13
C PRO A 315 4.43 5.20 -26.42
N THR A 316 3.25 4.64 -26.64
CA THR A 316 3.06 3.26 -27.11
C THR A 316 1.97 3.19 -28.18
N SER A 317 2.14 2.26 -29.11
CA SER A 317 1.10 1.83 -30.06
C SER A 317 0.50 0.48 -29.71
N VAL A 318 1.02 -0.20 -28.68
CA VAL A 318 0.56 -1.50 -28.21
C VAL A 318 -0.06 -1.33 -26.83
N ALA A 319 -1.38 -1.40 -26.78
CA ALA A 319 -2.19 -1.36 -25.56
C ALA A 319 -3.50 -2.11 -25.78
N TYR A 320 -4.15 -2.52 -24.69
CA TYR A 320 -5.44 -3.19 -24.68
C TYR A 320 -6.54 -2.23 -25.11
N GLU A 321 -6.53 -1.02 -24.54
CA GLU A 321 -7.45 0.05 -24.87
C GLU A 321 -6.84 1.02 -25.89
N SER A 322 -7.63 1.46 -26.88
CA SER A 322 -7.13 2.36 -27.93
C SER A 322 -6.74 3.76 -27.43
N TRP A 323 -7.25 4.17 -26.26
CA TRP A 323 -6.91 5.46 -25.65
C TRP A 323 -5.63 5.40 -24.80
N ALA A 324 -5.12 4.21 -24.48
CA ALA A 324 -3.94 4.01 -23.65
C ALA A 324 -2.65 4.19 -24.46
N ALA A 325 -2.43 5.40 -24.98
CA ALA A 325 -1.33 5.73 -25.91
C ALA A 325 0.03 5.98 -25.22
N THR A 326 0.10 5.88 -23.89
CA THR A 326 1.34 6.11 -23.14
C THR A 326 1.52 5.11 -22.01
N CYS A 327 2.78 4.87 -21.66
CA CYS A 327 3.22 4.04 -20.56
C CYS A 327 3.98 4.86 -19.51
N HIS A 328 4.02 4.33 -18.29
CA HIS A 328 4.36 5.04 -17.09
C HIS A 328 5.27 4.21 -16.19
N VAL A 329 6.31 4.84 -15.65
CA VAL A 329 7.19 4.23 -14.65
C VAL A 329 6.54 4.40 -13.29
N HIS A 330 6.08 3.30 -12.71
CA HIS A 330 5.44 3.29 -11.39
C HIS A 330 6.43 3.64 -10.28
N ALA A 331 5.95 4.21 -9.17
CA ALA A 331 6.78 4.76 -8.09
C ALA A 331 7.72 3.70 -7.47
N GLU A 332 7.29 2.46 -7.38
CA GLU A 332 8.07 1.33 -6.87
C GLU A 332 9.28 1.04 -7.77
N VAL A 333 9.09 1.11 -9.08
CA VAL A 333 10.19 0.96 -10.07
C VAL A 333 11.15 2.14 -9.98
N GLN A 334 10.64 3.36 -9.79
CA GLN A 334 11.49 4.55 -9.62
C GLN A 334 12.43 4.43 -8.43
N LEU A 335 11.93 3.95 -7.28
CA LEU A 335 12.75 3.73 -6.08
C LEU A 335 13.79 2.63 -6.31
N ALA A 336 13.39 1.50 -6.90
CA ALA A 336 14.33 0.40 -7.17
C ALA A 336 15.48 0.85 -8.09
N VAL A 337 15.14 1.53 -9.20
CA VAL A 337 16.12 2.09 -10.15
C VAL A 337 17.04 3.10 -9.46
N TYR A 338 16.51 3.98 -8.61
CA TYR A 338 17.32 4.94 -7.86
C TYR A 338 18.37 4.24 -6.98
N TYR A 339 17.97 3.24 -6.19
CA TYR A 339 18.89 2.52 -5.30
C TYR A 339 19.91 1.68 -6.07
N ASP A 340 19.52 1.11 -7.20
CA ASP A 340 20.43 0.38 -8.06
C ASP A 340 21.49 1.31 -8.66
N LEU A 341 21.10 2.45 -9.23
CA LEU A 341 22.03 3.46 -9.76
C LEU A 341 22.99 3.97 -8.67
N ARG A 342 22.48 4.25 -7.47
CA ARG A 342 23.30 4.64 -6.31
C ARG A 342 24.32 3.56 -5.94
N SER A 343 23.90 2.29 -5.93
CA SER A 343 24.78 1.15 -5.63
C SER A 343 25.86 0.94 -6.69
N GLN A 344 25.53 1.06 -7.97
CA GLN A 344 26.48 0.89 -9.07
C GLN A 344 27.55 1.97 -9.08
N ASN A 345 27.15 3.21 -8.83
CA ASN A 345 28.07 4.35 -8.82
C ASN A 345 28.94 4.38 -7.55
N GLN A 346 28.88 3.35 -6.70
CA GLN A 346 29.59 3.27 -5.43
C GLN A 346 29.36 4.48 -4.52
N TYR A 347 28.22 5.16 -4.66
CA TYR A 347 27.76 6.15 -3.69
C TYR A 347 27.18 5.42 -2.46
N GLN A 348 28.05 4.67 -1.77
CA GLN A 348 27.79 4.23 -0.41
C GLN A 348 28.21 5.38 0.49
N ASP A 349 27.23 6.13 0.97
CA ASP A 349 27.46 6.94 2.16
C ASP A 349 27.83 5.97 3.27
N GLU A 350 29.03 6.12 3.83
CA GLU A 350 29.51 5.26 4.91
C GLU A 350 28.45 5.23 6.03
N GLY A 351 28.03 4.03 6.41
CA GLY A 351 27.03 3.84 7.46
C GLY A 351 25.58 3.94 7.03
N VAL A 352 25.23 3.97 5.72
CA VAL A 352 23.84 3.87 5.27
C VAL A 352 23.40 2.44 5.06
N LEU A 353 22.32 2.05 5.72
CA LEU A 353 21.64 0.79 5.48
C LEU A 353 20.67 0.95 4.31
N ARG A 354 20.81 0.07 3.31
CA ARG A 354 19.88 0.01 2.18
C ARG A 354 18.48 -0.37 2.71
N PRO A 355 17.42 0.32 2.27
CA PRO A 355 16.06 -0.08 2.60
C PRO A 355 15.81 -1.52 2.12
N ARG A 356 15.10 -2.30 2.94
CA ARG A 356 14.81 -3.72 2.69
C ARG A 356 13.45 -3.91 1.99
N VAL A 357 12.61 -2.90 2.06
CA VAL A 357 11.23 -2.91 1.57
C VAL A 357 10.88 -1.60 0.87
N ILE A 358 9.78 -1.63 0.12
CA ILE A 358 9.15 -0.43 -0.45
C ILE A 358 7.75 -0.34 0.15
N GLY A 359 7.51 0.72 0.93
CA GLY A 359 6.18 1.08 1.39
C GLY A 359 5.36 1.71 0.28
N THR A 360 4.05 1.49 0.25
CA THR A 360 3.18 1.88 -0.87
C THR A 360 1.82 2.40 -0.39
N SER A 361 1.31 3.44 -1.05
CA SER A 361 0.00 4.03 -0.70
C SER A 361 -1.20 3.20 -1.21
N LYS A 362 -0.91 2.24 -2.08
CA LYS A 362 -1.78 1.21 -2.63
C LYS A 362 -0.95 -0.06 -2.76
N TRP A 363 -1.57 -1.22 -2.61
CA TRP A 363 -0.86 -2.49 -2.82
C TRP A 363 -0.21 -2.55 -4.19
N LEU A 364 0.82 -3.39 -4.34
CA LEU A 364 1.53 -3.52 -5.61
C LEU A 364 0.56 -3.95 -6.71
N CYS A 365 0.66 -3.32 -7.88
CA CYS A 365 0.04 -3.88 -9.07
C CYS A 365 0.74 -5.20 -9.44
N TYR A 366 0.12 -5.98 -10.33
CA TYR A 366 0.67 -7.28 -10.73
C TYR A 366 2.10 -7.15 -11.27
N LEU A 367 2.37 -6.13 -12.11
CA LEU A 367 3.70 -5.93 -12.71
C LEU A 367 4.73 -5.36 -11.73
N CYS A 368 4.35 -4.47 -10.81
CA CYS A 368 5.25 -4.04 -9.74
C CYS A 368 5.62 -5.21 -8.81
N TYR A 369 4.65 -6.10 -8.51
CA TYR A 369 4.93 -7.32 -7.75
C TYR A 369 5.91 -8.23 -8.47
N LEU A 370 5.66 -8.56 -9.75
CA LEU A 370 6.59 -9.38 -10.53
C LEU A 370 7.97 -8.73 -10.63
N PHE A 371 8.02 -7.42 -10.88
CA PHE A 371 9.27 -6.68 -10.93
C PHE A 371 10.07 -6.79 -9.63
N LEU A 372 9.46 -6.55 -8.46
CA LEU A 372 10.18 -6.68 -7.19
C LEU A 372 10.59 -8.12 -6.88
N ARG A 373 9.76 -9.10 -7.29
CA ARG A 373 10.08 -10.53 -7.16
C ARG A 373 11.32 -10.92 -7.96
N GLU A 374 11.37 -10.57 -9.25
CA GLU A 374 12.50 -10.87 -10.12
C GLU A 374 13.74 -10.01 -9.76
N HIS A 375 13.53 -8.77 -9.30
CA HIS A 375 14.61 -7.88 -8.88
C HIS A 375 15.32 -8.36 -7.60
N GLY A 376 14.60 -8.96 -6.65
CA GLY A 376 15.15 -9.59 -5.44
C GLY A 376 15.73 -8.64 -4.38
N GLY A 377 15.96 -7.37 -4.69
CA GLY A 377 16.54 -6.39 -3.75
C GLY A 377 15.57 -5.78 -2.73
N PHE A 378 14.26 -5.96 -2.89
CA PHE A 378 13.24 -5.48 -1.95
C PHE A 378 12.20 -6.58 -1.73
N ARG A 379 11.75 -6.77 -0.49
CA ARG A 379 10.70 -7.77 -0.20
C ARG A 379 9.32 -7.21 -0.51
N PRO A 380 8.52 -7.83 -1.41
CA PRO A 380 7.14 -7.42 -1.63
C PRO A 380 6.26 -7.88 -0.46
N ALA A 381 5.48 -6.96 0.11
CA ALA A 381 4.57 -7.29 1.22
C ALA A 381 3.18 -7.74 0.75
N ASN A 382 2.72 -7.28 -0.41
CA ASN A 382 1.37 -7.54 -0.89
C ASN A 382 1.22 -7.23 -2.39
N THR A 383 0.16 -7.72 -3.01
CA THR A 383 -0.28 -7.29 -4.35
C THR A 383 -1.79 -7.28 -4.42
N HIS A 384 -2.37 -6.28 -5.11
CA HIS A 384 -3.79 -6.32 -5.45
C HIS A 384 -4.07 -7.12 -6.72
N GLY A 385 -3.05 -7.55 -7.47
CA GLY A 385 -3.19 -8.48 -8.60
C GLY A 385 -3.81 -7.91 -9.88
N ARG A 386 -4.04 -6.58 -9.96
CA ARG A 386 -4.49 -5.93 -11.20
C ARG A 386 -3.30 -5.59 -12.08
N LEU A 387 -3.41 -5.94 -13.35
CA LEU A 387 -2.50 -5.64 -14.45
C LEU A 387 -2.80 -4.23 -14.99
N TYR A 388 -1.73 -3.49 -15.28
CA TYR A 388 -1.80 -2.22 -16.00
C TYR A 388 -0.83 -2.34 -17.20
N ASP A 389 -1.37 -2.52 -18.40
CA ASP A 389 -0.60 -2.61 -19.65
C ASP A 389 0.18 -1.32 -19.99
N GLN A 390 -0.22 -0.20 -19.40
CA GLN A 390 0.50 1.08 -19.42
C GLN A 390 1.74 1.12 -18.50
N TRP A 391 2.18 0.01 -17.93
CA TRP A 391 3.39 -0.05 -17.10
C TRP A 391 4.68 -0.10 -17.95
N THR A 392 5.80 0.41 -17.42
CA THR A 392 7.13 0.27 -18.03
C THR A 392 8.28 0.40 -17.04
N VAL A 393 9.46 -0.06 -17.45
CA VAL A 393 10.75 0.15 -16.78
C VAL A 393 11.57 1.20 -17.56
N PRO A 394 12.30 2.13 -16.89
CA PRO A 394 13.23 3.03 -17.56
C PRO A 394 14.38 2.27 -18.23
N ASP A 395 14.72 2.64 -19.47
CA ASP A 395 15.83 2.11 -20.26
C ASP A 395 16.93 3.17 -20.38
N LEU A 396 17.91 3.09 -19.47
CA LEU A 396 18.84 4.17 -19.18
C LEU A 396 20.26 3.88 -19.71
N GLU A 397 20.91 4.89 -20.27
CA GLU A 397 22.32 4.82 -20.69
C GLU A 397 23.25 4.61 -19.48
N GLU A 398 22.85 5.17 -18.34
CA GLU A 398 23.51 5.13 -17.04
C GLU A 398 23.64 3.71 -16.46
N TYR A 399 22.87 2.74 -16.97
CA TYR A 399 23.03 1.34 -16.58
C TYR A 399 24.37 0.81 -17.09
N GLY A 400 25.26 0.47 -16.16
CA GLY A 400 26.48 -0.28 -16.40
C GLY A 400 26.17 -1.67 -16.96
N GLY A 401 27.19 -2.36 -17.48
CA GLY A 401 27.01 -3.65 -18.17
C GLY A 401 26.31 -4.71 -17.32
N GLU A 402 26.75 -4.86 -16.07
CA GLU A 402 26.17 -5.81 -15.11
C GLU A 402 24.73 -5.46 -14.76
N MET A 403 24.45 -4.21 -14.37
CA MET A 403 23.09 -3.77 -14.04
C MET A 403 22.15 -3.96 -15.22
N ARG A 404 22.56 -3.57 -16.42
CA ARG A 404 21.76 -3.77 -17.63
C ARG A 404 21.47 -5.25 -17.87
N GLY A 405 22.46 -6.13 -17.68
CA GLY A 405 22.28 -7.58 -17.73
C GLY A 405 21.18 -8.04 -16.77
N ARG A 406 21.24 -7.60 -15.50
CA ARG A 406 20.21 -7.89 -14.49
C ARG A 406 18.82 -7.37 -14.91
N TYR A 407 18.71 -6.15 -15.43
CA TYR A 407 17.41 -5.61 -15.88
C TYR A 407 16.85 -6.35 -17.10
N ARG A 408 17.69 -6.84 -18.01
CA ARG A 408 17.27 -7.73 -19.10
C ARG A 408 16.69 -9.03 -18.55
N GLU A 409 17.35 -9.61 -17.55
CA GLU A 409 16.87 -10.83 -16.89
C GLU A 409 15.55 -10.60 -16.14
N ILE A 410 15.41 -9.47 -15.43
CA ILE A 410 14.17 -9.08 -14.75
C ILE A 410 13.02 -8.96 -15.75
N VAL A 411 13.19 -8.19 -16.82
CA VAL A 411 12.13 -7.99 -17.83
C VAL A 411 11.75 -9.32 -18.49
N ARG A 412 12.73 -10.18 -18.79
CA ARG A 412 12.49 -11.52 -19.32
C ARG A 412 11.73 -12.40 -18.33
N GLY A 413 12.11 -12.42 -17.06
CA GLY A 413 11.42 -13.21 -16.03
C GLY A 413 9.96 -12.79 -15.84
N ILE A 414 9.69 -11.48 -15.91
CA ILE A 414 8.31 -10.95 -15.92
C ILE A 414 7.55 -11.45 -17.16
N ASP A 415 8.16 -11.36 -18.35
CA ASP A 415 7.54 -11.81 -19.61
C ASP A 415 7.22 -13.31 -19.61
N GLU A 416 8.16 -14.13 -19.18
CA GLU A 416 8.00 -15.59 -19.06
C GLU A 416 6.82 -15.93 -18.13
N GLU A 417 6.70 -15.22 -17.01
CA GLU A 417 5.55 -15.38 -16.10
C GLU A 417 4.23 -14.93 -16.72
N VAL A 418 4.22 -13.80 -17.44
CA VAL A 418 3.04 -13.29 -18.17
C VAL A 418 2.59 -14.33 -19.19
N VAL A 419 3.50 -14.84 -20.02
CA VAL A 419 3.21 -15.87 -21.02
C VAL A 419 2.71 -17.15 -20.35
N ARG A 420 3.39 -17.62 -19.30
CA ARG A 420 3.01 -18.82 -18.56
C ARG A 420 1.59 -18.71 -17.99
N VAL A 421 1.26 -17.60 -17.34
CA VAL A 421 -0.09 -17.37 -16.80
C VAL A 421 -1.11 -17.26 -17.92
N THR A 422 -0.77 -16.59 -19.02
CA THR A 422 -1.65 -16.46 -20.20
C THR A 422 -1.99 -17.83 -20.76
N LEU A 423 -1.01 -18.71 -20.97
CA LEU A 423 -1.19 -20.07 -21.48
C LEU A 423 -1.93 -20.99 -20.50
N GLY A 424 -1.76 -20.77 -19.20
CA GLY A 424 -2.44 -21.53 -18.14
C GLY A 424 -3.92 -21.20 -17.95
N VAL A 425 -4.45 -20.16 -18.62
CA VAL A 425 -5.90 -19.92 -18.67
C VAL A 425 -6.51 -20.84 -19.74
N GLU A 426 -7.46 -21.70 -19.38
CA GLU A 426 -8.23 -22.52 -20.32
C GLU A 426 -8.95 -21.64 -21.37
N GLU A 427 -9.49 -22.21 -22.45
CA GLU A 427 -10.21 -21.45 -23.48
C GLU A 427 -11.30 -20.54 -22.86
N GLY A 428 -11.17 -19.23 -23.06
CA GLY A 428 -12.11 -18.23 -22.55
C GLY A 428 -11.44 -17.15 -21.70
N VAL A 429 -12.27 -16.39 -20.97
CA VAL A 429 -11.82 -15.31 -20.08
C VAL A 429 -11.99 -15.78 -18.64
N ARG A 430 -10.88 -15.87 -17.89
CA ARG A 430 -10.92 -16.08 -16.44
C ARG A 430 -11.25 -14.77 -15.75
N TRP A 431 -12.55 -14.53 -15.57
CA TRP A 431 -13.02 -13.32 -14.91
C TRP A 431 -12.70 -13.35 -13.41
N ARG A 432 -12.08 -12.26 -12.92
CA ARG A 432 -11.99 -11.95 -11.49
C ARG A 432 -12.56 -10.57 -11.23
N ALA A 433 -13.10 -10.39 -10.02
CA ALA A 433 -13.60 -9.10 -9.59
C ALA A 433 -12.46 -8.09 -9.51
N GLU A 434 -12.74 -6.84 -9.90
CA GLU A 434 -11.76 -5.77 -9.78
C GLU A 434 -11.35 -5.61 -8.30
N PRO A 435 -10.05 -5.73 -7.99
CA PRO A 435 -9.57 -5.72 -6.63
C PRO A 435 -9.65 -4.31 -6.07
N MET A 436 -9.88 -4.21 -4.76
CA MET A 436 -9.70 -2.93 -4.08
C MET A 436 -8.21 -2.68 -3.89
N THR A 437 -7.66 -1.72 -4.64
CA THR A 437 -6.22 -1.47 -4.75
C THR A 437 -5.58 -0.89 -3.48
N SER A 438 -6.35 -0.21 -2.64
CA SER A 438 -5.89 0.31 -1.34
C SER A 438 -6.50 -0.52 -0.23
N ARG A 439 -5.68 -1.08 0.64
CA ARG A 439 -6.05 -1.96 1.77
C ARG A 439 -5.20 -1.57 2.98
N GLN A 440 -5.72 -1.68 4.20
CA GLN A 440 -5.02 -1.31 5.43
C GLN A 440 -5.00 -2.44 6.46
N ASN A 441 -5.75 -3.52 6.22
CA ASN A 441 -5.75 -4.78 6.99
C ASN A 441 -5.95 -4.56 8.50
N LEU A 442 -6.90 -3.70 8.88
CA LEU A 442 -7.20 -3.41 10.28
C LEU A 442 -8.25 -4.37 10.86
N LEU A 443 -9.00 -5.05 9.99
CA LEU A 443 -9.97 -6.09 10.34
C LEU A 443 -9.20 -7.37 10.71
N GLY A 444 -9.17 -7.70 12.00
CA GLY A 444 -8.44 -8.83 12.55
C GLY A 444 -7.69 -8.46 13.83
N ASP A 445 -7.26 -9.47 14.59
CA ASP A 445 -6.55 -9.27 15.85
C ASP A 445 -5.11 -8.77 15.59
N ASP A 446 -4.70 -7.69 16.27
CA ASP A 446 -3.35 -7.10 16.16
C ASP A 446 -2.24 -8.08 16.59
N ASN A 447 -2.61 -9.19 17.23
CA ASN A 447 -1.71 -10.21 17.77
C ASN A 447 -1.07 -11.15 16.74
N ALA A 448 -1.50 -11.16 15.47
CA ALA A 448 -0.86 -12.01 14.46
C ALA A 448 0.59 -11.58 14.12
N GLY A 449 0.97 -10.33 14.44
CA GLY A 449 2.31 -9.78 14.21
C GLY A 449 3.27 -9.82 15.39
N VAL A 450 2.83 -10.26 16.58
CA VAL A 450 3.63 -10.20 17.83
C VAL A 450 3.96 -11.59 18.41
N MET A 451 3.38 -12.67 17.89
CA MET A 451 3.80 -14.03 18.26
C MET A 451 5.01 -14.52 17.44
N GLU A 452 6.14 -13.80 17.53
CA GLU A 452 7.43 -14.51 17.48
C GLU A 452 7.49 -15.36 18.75
N ARG A 453 7.17 -16.65 18.60
CA ARG A 453 7.24 -17.61 19.69
C ARG A 453 8.70 -17.72 20.12
N GLU A 454 9.00 -17.21 21.31
CA GLU A 454 10.04 -17.79 22.16
C GLU A 454 9.77 -19.30 22.26
N GLY A 455 10.67 -20.08 21.69
CA GLY A 455 10.51 -21.53 21.57
C GLY A 455 11.48 -22.13 20.57
N GLY A 456 12.76 -21.77 20.68
CA GLY A 456 13.83 -22.54 20.06
C GLY A 456 14.01 -23.84 20.83
N GLU A 457 13.36 -24.91 20.36
CA GLU A 457 13.84 -26.26 20.60
C GLU A 457 14.16 -26.93 19.27
N ASP A 458 15.43 -27.29 19.20
CA ASP A 458 16.18 -27.87 18.11
C ASP A 458 15.64 -29.28 17.78
N VAL A 459 14.96 -29.43 16.63
CA VAL A 459 14.60 -30.74 16.08
C VAL A 459 15.53 -31.06 14.91
N SER A 460 16.82 -31.09 15.20
CA SER A 460 17.84 -31.74 14.37
C SER A 460 18.28 -33.05 15.04
N SER A 461 17.41 -34.07 15.00
CA SER A 461 17.82 -35.48 15.08
C SER A 461 16.61 -36.40 14.91
N LYS A 462 16.29 -36.79 13.67
CA LYS A 462 15.50 -38.01 13.38
C LYS A 462 15.45 -38.36 11.88
N LEU A 463 16.59 -38.33 11.20
CA LEU A 463 16.75 -38.95 9.88
C LEU A 463 18.14 -39.57 9.77
N ALA A 464 18.39 -40.58 10.61
CA ALA A 464 19.48 -41.54 10.42
C ALA A 464 18.99 -42.88 10.96
N GLY A 465 18.77 -43.85 10.07
CA GLY A 465 18.40 -45.21 10.45
C GLY A 465 17.26 -45.80 9.63
N LEU A 466 17.45 -45.92 8.32
CA LEU A 466 16.79 -46.99 7.56
C LEU A 466 17.90 -47.83 6.93
N ASP A 467 18.20 -48.89 7.66
CA ASP A 467 19.19 -49.90 7.34
C ASP A 467 18.64 -50.86 6.27
N ILE A 468 19.52 -51.23 5.36
CA ILE A 468 19.28 -52.19 4.28
C ILE A 468 19.57 -53.58 4.85
N LYS A 469 18.59 -54.50 4.79
CA LYS A 469 18.73 -55.95 4.48
C LYS A 469 17.54 -56.77 4.99
N ASN A 470 16.70 -57.22 4.06
CA ASN A 470 16.50 -58.60 3.61
C ASN A 470 15.12 -58.75 2.97
#